data_AF-A0A8I0RZJ0-F1
#
_entry.id   AF-A0A8I0RZJ0-F1
#
_cell.length_a   1.000
_cell.length_b   1.000
_cell.length_c   1.000
_cell.angle_alpha   90.00
_cell.angle_beta   90.00
_cell.angle_gamma   90.00
#
_symmetry.space_group_name_H-M   'P 1'
#
loop_
_entity.id
_entity.type
_entity.pdbx_description
1 polymer ?
#
loop_
_entity_poly.entity_id
_entity_poly.type
_entity_poly.pdbx_seq_one_letter_code
_entity_poly.pdbx_strand_id
1 'polypeptide(L)'
;MKSNTNQELYNELLHSGKILATNIKPPYGNNIYKEYTSNRFYDPSNRAFNIYFLKSADFINEIKKNPLFLGYVPPEVFNENDVWDLIYANPLCLINLDDSYIQPKMYATAVMLEPRLLGLLNEFHQTKEIVQEVINKQPLALQYVRDDLKYFYICQKAVSLDWRAIEFVPPNIIDSKIIEIAKESEDAFLLDKIDRSKLDADFYIEQLIKFPIEGATHLIAANLIPNQHRINELIYFIENLDSYSPQYIFDNCDPKVLMHHEKYEAFVHLFSQKPEWIVHLQPCFITKDIFEIAIQNDVYPKLESFNWTGEIIASAYTLNKKAFRYLPYNRLKSVGADRIVQTVAEAIKEGWIDQLPKYFFIDEVVNNEELRQSLLGSRESFAYLITQADKLDWDQLQKFDCSIDEYRLLKQSIPTDKAAIFFEKNVESYIAFTDDAKTIDRTEIFLKKYPSQVRSIPRETQQNHVLMSKLIENNPIISRYLEPQEIVEIFSNAN
;
A
#
# COMPACT_ATOMS: atom_id res chain seq x y z
N MET A 1 -24.64 4.69 -18.89
CA MET A 1 -24.33 4.03 -17.62
C MET A 1 -25.39 3.02 -17.16
N LYS A 2 -26.71 3.24 -17.35
CA LYS A 2 -27.78 2.27 -16.95
C LYS A 2 -27.63 0.84 -17.51
N SER A 3 -27.08 0.64 -18.71
CA SER A 3 -27.04 -0.69 -19.33
C SER A 3 -26.06 -1.66 -18.65
N ASN A 4 -25.06 -1.17 -17.92
CA ASN A 4 -24.06 -2.05 -17.31
C ASN A 4 -24.58 -2.70 -16.02
N THR A 5 -25.19 -1.91 -15.12
CA THR A 5 -25.64 -2.39 -13.80
C THR A 5 -26.76 -3.43 -13.88
N ASN A 6 -27.75 -3.21 -14.77
CA ASN A 6 -28.84 -4.18 -14.97
C ASN A 6 -28.32 -5.47 -15.63
N GLN A 7 -27.34 -5.36 -16.53
CA GLN A 7 -26.71 -6.50 -17.18
C GLN A 7 -25.80 -7.29 -16.23
N GLU A 8 -25.06 -6.60 -15.36
CA GLU A 8 -24.27 -7.20 -14.28
C GLU A 8 -25.16 -7.97 -13.29
N LEU A 9 -26.27 -7.37 -12.84
CA LEU A 9 -27.26 -8.05 -11.99
C LEU A 9 -27.85 -9.28 -12.69
N TYR A 10 -28.25 -9.15 -13.96
CA TYR A 10 -28.76 -10.28 -14.74
C TYR A 10 -27.72 -11.40 -14.80
N ASN A 11 -26.45 -11.06 -15.10
CA ASN A 11 -25.37 -12.03 -15.12
C ASN A 11 -25.13 -12.67 -13.75
N GLU A 12 -25.11 -11.91 -12.66
CA GLU A 12 -24.96 -12.45 -11.29
C GLU A 12 -26.07 -13.46 -10.96
N LEU A 13 -27.32 -13.10 -11.24
CA LEU A 13 -28.47 -13.99 -11.04
C LEU A 13 -28.38 -15.24 -11.92
N LEU A 14 -27.87 -15.10 -13.15
CA LEU A 14 -27.67 -16.22 -14.05
C LEU A 14 -26.58 -17.18 -13.55
N HIS A 15 -25.42 -16.66 -13.15
CA HIS A 15 -24.30 -17.46 -12.64
C HIS A 15 -24.64 -18.15 -11.32
N SER A 16 -25.47 -17.50 -10.49
CA SER A 16 -25.97 -18.09 -9.24
C SER A 16 -27.12 -19.08 -9.45
N GLY A 17 -27.52 -19.35 -10.70
CA GLY A 17 -28.60 -20.29 -11.04
C GLY A 17 -29.98 -19.82 -10.60
N LYS A 18 -30.13 -18.52 -10.28
CA LYS A 18 -31.39 -17.91 -9.82
C LYS A 18 -32.31 -17.49 -10.96
N ILE A 19 -31.78 -17.37 -12.19
CA ILE A 19 -32.53 -17.18 -13.43
C ILE A 19 -31.91 -18.04 -14.55
N LEU A 20 -32.64 -18.27 -15.65
CA LEU A 20 -32.18 -19.07 -16.80
C LEU A 20 -31.70 -18.16 -17.94
N ALA A 21 -30.61 -18.56 -18.62
CA ALA A 21 -30.04 -17.81 -19.75
C ALA A 21 -30.90 -17.99 -20.99
N THR A 22 -31.85 -17.08 -21.24
CA THR A 22 -32.57 -17.09 -22.50
C THR A 22 -32.80 -15.67 -23.00
N ASN A 23 -31.88 -15.17 -23.82
CA ASN A 23 -31.94 -13.88 -24.53
C ASN A 23 -33.00 -13.83 -25.65
N ILE A 24 -34.18 -14.43 -25.45
CA ILE A 24 -35.28 -14.35 -26.42
C ILE A 24 -36.59 -14.11 -25.66
N LYS A 25 -37.10 -12.86 -25.72
CA LYS A 25 -38.50 -12.57 -25.42
C LYS A 25 -39.37 -13.16 -26.56
N PRO A 26 -40.44 -13.92 -26.28
CA PRO A 26 -41.46 -14.25 -27.28
C PRO A 26 -42.00 -12.96 -27.95
N PRO A 27 -42.39 -12.97 -29.25
CA PRO A 27 -42.92 -14.13 -29.98
C PRO A 27 -42.00 -14.71 -31.08
N TYR A 28 -40.73 -14.31 -31.19
CA TYR A 28 -39.85 -14.79 -32.27
C TYR A 28 -38.68 -15.63 -31.73
N GLY A 29 -38.89 -16.94 -31.66
CA GLY A 29 -37.81 -17.91 -31.38
C GLY A 29 -38.34 -19.31 -31.15
N ASN A 30 -38.15 -20.17 -32.14
CA ASN A 30 -38.62 -21.55 -32.21
C ASN A 30 -38.21 -22.43 -31.00
N ASN A 31 -39.11 -23.34 -30.64
CA ASN A 31 -38.88 -24.52 -29.78
C ASN A 31 -38.31 -24.23 -28.39
N ILE A 32 -39.21 -23.94 -27.44
CA ILE A 32 -38.85 -23.73 -26.02
C ILE A 32 -38.18 -24.95 -25.38
N TYR A 33 -38.20 -26.14 -26.00
CA TYR A 33 -37.30 -27.22 -25.59
C TYR A 33 -37.11 -28.25 -26.72
N LYS A 34 -35.87 -28.70 -26.95
CA LYS A 34 -35.63 -30.06 -27.47
C LYS A 34 -36.12 -31.16 -26.51
N GLU A 35 -36.46 -30.77 -25.28
CA GLU A 35 -36.87 -31.64 -24.17
C GLU A 35 -38.36 -31.57 -23.78
N TYR A 36 -39.17 -30.64 -24.31
CA TYR A 36 -40.62 -30.62 -24.07
C TYR A 36 -41.23 -31.84 -24.74
N THR A 37 -40.66 -32.24 -25.88
CA THR A 37 -40.91 -33.52 -26.55
C THR A 37 -40.49 -34.74 -25.74
N SER A 38 -39.60 -34.59 -24.74
CA SER A 38 -39.19 -35.66 -23.83
C SER A 38 -39.83 -35.56 -22.44
N ASN A 39 -40.74 -34.60 -22.22
CA ASN A 39 -41.63 -34.64 -21.07
C ASN A 39 -42.49 -35.92 -21.20
N ARG A 40 -42.50 -36.78 -20.17
CA ARG A 40 -43.27 -38.04 -20.16
C ARG A 40 -44.78 -37.85 -20.41
N PHE A 41 -45.26 -36.61 -20.34
CA PHE A 41 -46.66 -36.23 -20.53
C PHE A 41 -46.92 -35.41 -21.81
N TYR A 42 -45.91 -35.18 -22.65
CA TYR A 42 -46.11 -34.55 -23.95
C TYR A 42 -46.58 -35.58 -24.98
N ASP A 43 -47.76 -35.37 -25.55
CA ASP A 43 -48.25 -36.16 -26.68
C ASP A 43 -48.32 -35.26 -27.93
N PRO A 44 -47.39 -35.43 -28.90
CA PRO A 44 -47.39 -34.63 -30.14
C PRO A 44 -48.64 -34.85 -30.99
N SER A 45 -49.36 -35.96 -30.77
CA SER A 45 -50.57 -36.35 -31.50
C SER A 45 -51.85 -35.77 -30.89
N ASN A 46 -51.80 -35.23 -29.66
CA ASN A 46 -52.99 -34.87 -28.90
C ASN A 46 -52.88 -33.47 -28.28
N ARG A 47 -53.18 -32.44 -29.10
CA ARG A 47 -53.27 -31.04 -28.66
C ARG A 47 -54.24 -30.84 -27.48
N ALA A 48 -55.34 -31.58 -27.43
CA ALA A 48 -56.31 -31.48 -26.34
C ALA A 48 -55.74 -31.99 -25.01
N PHE A 49 -54.99 -33.10 -25.03
CA PHE A 49 -54.30 -33.63 -23.85
C PHE A 49 -53.25 -32.67 -23.32
N ASN A 50 -52.43 -32.07 -24.19
CA ASN A 50 -51.42 -31.09 -23.77
C ASN A 50 -52.08 -29.86 -23.10
N ILE A 51 -53.21 -29.37 -23.63
CA ILE A 51 -53.96 -28.27 -23.00
C ILE A 51 -54.58 -28.70 -21.66
N TYR A 52 -55.10 -29.93 -21.57
CA TYR A 52 -55.64 -30.48 -20.33
C TYR A 52 -54.58 -30.68 -19.24
N PHE A 53 -53.38 -31.15 -19.62
CA PHE A 53 -52.27 -31.35 -18.71
C PHE A 53 -51.71 -30.02 -18.20
N LEU A 54 -51.55 -29.01 -19.06
CA LEU A 54 -51.16 -27.67 -18.63
C LEU A 54 -52.14 -27.11 -17.59
N LYS A 55 -53.44 -27.42 -17.72
CA LYS A 55 -54.49 -27.03 -16.76
C LYS A 55 -54.63 -28.01 -15.57
N SER A 56 -53.81 -29.05 -15.48
CA SER A 56 -53.90 -30.04 -14.40
C SER A 56 -53.27 -29.51 -13.12
N ALA A 57 -53.81 -29.95 -11.98
CA ALA A 57 -53.24 -29.62 -10.67
C ALA A 57 -51.80 -30.11 -10.52
N ASP A 58 -51.44 -31.23 -11.14
CA ASP A 58 -50.08 -31.79 -11.08
C ASP A 58 -49.05 -30.90 -11.77
N PHE A 59 -49.39 -30.34 -12.94
CA PHE A 59 -48.52 -29.40 -13.64
C PHE A 59 -48.35 -28.09 -12.86
N ILE A 60 -49.45 -27.53 -12.33
CA ILE A 60 -49.39 -26.33 -11.50
C ILE A 60 -48.52 -26.57 -10.26
N ASN A 61 -48.66 -27.72 -9.60
CA ASN A 61 -47.82 -28.09 -8.46
C ASN A 61 -46.33 -28.20 -8.82
N GLU A 62 -46.00 -28.62 -10.04
CA GLU A 62 -44.62 -28.72 -10.49
C GLU A 62 -44.02 -27.35 -10.83
N ILE A 63 -44.81 -26.43 -11.41
CA ILE A 63 -44.42 -25.03 -11.61
C ILE A 63 -44.25 -24.33 -10.26
N LYS A 64 -45.08 -24.62 -9.26
CA LYS A 64 -44.91 -24.10 -7.88
C LYS A 64 -43.58 -24.51 -7.25
N LYS A 65 -43.02 -25.67 -7.62
CA LYS A 65 -41.66 -26.08 -7.20
C LYS A 65 -40.56 -25.36 -7.96
N ASN A 66 -40.84 -24.84 -9.16
CA ASN A 66 -39.88 -24.18 -10.03
C ASN A 66 -40.46 -22.89 -10.66
N PRO A 67 -40.69 -21.81 -9.86
CA PRO A 67 -41.48 -20.66 -10.32
C PRO A 67 -40.87 -19.88 -11.49
N LEU A 68 -39.57 -20.02 -11.76
CA LEU A 68 -38.88 -19.38 -12.89
C LEU A 68 -39.43 -19.79 -14.25
N PHE A 69 -40.14 -20.93 -14.33
CA PHE A 69 -40.75 -21.40 -15.57
C PHE A 69 -42.05 -20.69 -15.95
N LEU A 70 -42.56 -19.78 -15.10
CA LEU A 70 -43.82 -19.07 -15.32
C LEU A 70 -43.92 -18.42 -16.71
N GLY A 71 -42.86 -17.77 -17.18
CA GLY A 71 -42.83 -17.10 -18.49
C GLY A 71 -42.93 -18.00 -19.72
N TYR A 72 -42.76 -19.31 -19.55
CA TYR A 72 -42.87 -20.29 -20.65
C TYR A 72 -44.23 -20.94 -20.76
N VAL A 73 -45.15 -20.59 -19.84
CA VAL A 73 -46.49 -21.16 -19.80
C VAL A 73 -47.48 -20.10 -20.32
N PRO A 74 -48.41 -20.48 -21.22
CA PRO A 74 -49.43 -19.55 -21.68
C PRO A 74 -50.22 -18.96 -20.51
N PRO A 75 -50.41 -17.64 -20.43
CA PRO A 75 -51.09 -16.97 -19.32
C PRO A 75 -52.52 -17.48 -19.08
N GLU A 76 -53.16 -18.06 -20.10
CA GLU A 76 -54.51 -18.66 -20.02
C GLU A 76 -54.55 -19.95 -19.17
N VAL A 77 -53.40 -20.46 -18.75
CA VAL A 77 -53.26 -21.67 -17.93
C VAL A 77 -53.37 -21.36 -16.44
N PHE A 78 -52.93 -20.17 -16.00
CA PHE A 78 -52.97 -19.79 -14.60
C PHE A 78 -54.16 -18.90 -14.29
N ASN A 79 -54.76 -19.11 -13.12
CA ASN A 79 -55.63 -18.10 -12.53
C ASN A 79 -54.79 -17.12 -11.71
N GLU A 80 -55.42 -16.03 -11.26
CA GLU A 80 -54.75 -14.98 -10.50
C GLU A 80 -54.08 -15.51 -9.20
N ASN A 81 -54.72 -16.44 -8.49
CA ASN A 81 -54.18 -17.00 -7.24
C ASN A 81 -52.92 -17.83 -7.47
N ASP A 82 -52.84 -18.57 -8.58
CA ASP A 82 -51.63 -19.32 -8.92
C ASP A 82 -50.44 -18.40 -9.20
N VAL A 83 -50.67 -17.27 -9.86
CA VAL A 83 -49.62 -16.26 -10.08
C VAL A 83 -49.17 -15.66 -8.75
N TRP A 84 -50.09 -15.36 -7.84
CA TRP A 84 -49.76 -14.88 -6.50
C TRP A 84 -48.93 -15.90 -5.71
N ASP A 85 -49.33 -17.17 -5.69
CA ASP A 85 -48.58 -18.25 -5.03
C ASP A 85 -47.14 -18.35 -5.57
N LEU A 86 -46.97 -18.20 -6.89
CA LEU A 86 -45.65 -18.22 -7.53
C LEU A 86 -44.79 -17.02 -7.16
N ILE A 87 -45.37 -15.81 -7.10
CA ILE A 87 -44.66 -14.60 -6.67
C ILE A 87 -44.19 -14.76 -5.22
N TYR A 88 -45.03 -15.27 -4.33
CA TYR A 88 -44.66 -15.51 -2.94
C TYR A 88 -43.62 -16.61 -2.77
N ALA A 89 -43.63 -17.63 -3.64
CA ALA A 89 -42.62 -18.68 -3.65
C ALA A 89 -41.26 -18.19 -4.17
N ASN A 90 -41.25 -17.44 -5.28
CA ASN A 90 -40.05 -16.82 -5.82
C ASN A 90 -40.41 -15.61 -6.72
N PRO A 91 -40.18 -14.36 -6.26
CA PRO A 91 -40.59 -13.16 -6.99
C PRO A 91 -39.84 -12.97 -8.32
N LEU A 92 -38.70 -13.65 -8.53
CA LEU A 92 -37.95 -13.62 -9.80
C LEU A 92 -38.73 -14.25 -10.97
N CYS A 93 -39.81 -14.99 -10.70
CA CYS A 93 -40.69 -15.54 -11.74
C CYS A 93 -41.24 -14.47 -12.69
N LEU A 94 -41.39 -13.23 -12.22
CA LEU A 94 -41.92 -12.12 -13.02
C LEU A 94 -40.97 -11.67 -14.13
N ILE A 95 -39.66 -11.93 -14.04
CA ILE A 95 -38.68 -11.51 -15.06
C ILE A 95 -39.01 -12.11 -16.43
N ASN A 96 -39.59 -13.33 -16.43
CA ASN A 96 -39.92 -14.05 -17.65
C ASN A 96 -41.38 -13.83 -18.09
N LEU A 97 -42.20 -13.15 -17.28
CA LEU A 97 -43.58 -12.87 -17.64
C LEU A 97 -43.64 -11.67 -18.58
N ASP A 98 -44.51 -11.72 -19.58
CA ASP A 98 -44.76 -10.58 -20.45
C ASP A 98 -45.35 -9.42 -19.63
N ASP A 99 -44.80 -8.22 -19.83
CA ASP A 99 -45.16 -6.99 -19.10
C ASP A 99 -46.67 -6.70 -19.13
N SER A 100 -47.38 -7.13 -20.18
CA SER A 100 -48.83 -6.95 -20.32
C SER A 100 -49.65 -7.71 -19.27
N TYR A 101 -49.07 -8.74 -18.63
CA TYR A 101 -49.71 -9.52 -17.57
C TYR A 101 -49.29 -9.10 -16.17
N ILE A 102 -48.25 -8.26 -16.04
CA ILE A 102 -47.78 -7.78 -14.75
C ILE A 102 -48.69 -6.67 -14.27
N GLN A 103 -49.56 -6.99 -13.32
CA GLN A 103 -50.40 -5.98 -12.67
C GLN A 103 -49.59 -5.11 -11.70
N PRO A 104 -49.97 -3.84 -11.47
CA PRO A 104 -49.26 -2.96 -10.54
C PRO A 104 -49.09 -3.55 -9.13
N LYS A 105 -50.10 -4.29 -8.63
CA LYS A 105 -50.00 -4.95 -7.33
C LYS A 105 -49.01 -6.12 -7.32
N MET A 106 -48.95 -6.89 -8.40
CA MET A 106 -48.00 -8.01 -8.56
C MET A 106 -46.58 -7.47 -8.58
N TYR A 107 -46.35 -6.41 -9.37
CA TYR A 107 -45.09 -5.68 -9.40
C TYR A 107 -44.70 -5.21 -7.99
N ALA A 108 -45.57 -4.45 -7.32
CA ALA A 108 -45.32 -3.90 -5.99
C ALA A 108 -44.97 -5.01 -4.99
N THR A 109 -45.71 -6.12 -4.99
CA THR A 109 -45.45 -7.24 -4.08
C THR A 109 -44.11 -7.90 -4.37
N ALA A 110 -43.80 -8.14 -5.64
CA ALA A 110 -42.55 -8.78 -6.02
C ALA A 110 -41.32 -7.93 -5.67
N VAL A 111 -41.34 -6.62 -5.98
CA VAL A 111 -40.22 -5.73 -5.61
C VAL A 111 -40.11 -5.53 -4.10
N MET A 112 -41.20 -5.70 -3.35
CA MET A 112 -41.18 -5.67 -1.89
C MET A 112 -40.61 -6.94 -1.26
N LEU A 113 -40.62 -8.06 -1.98
CA LEU A 113 -39.97 -9.31 -1.60
C LEU A 113 -38.50 -9.34 -2.06
N GLU A 114 -38.23 -8.81 -3.26
CA GLU A 114 -36.90 -8.75 -3.87
C GLU A 114 -36.67 -7.37 -4.53
N PRO A 115 -36.15 -6.38 -3.77
CA PRO A 115 -35.90 -5.01 -4.23
C PRO A 115 -35.09 -4.86 -5.52
N ARG A 116 -34.21 -5.82 -5.84
CA ARG A 116 -33.39 -5.79 -7.05
C ARG A 116 -34.21 -5.94 -8.33
N LEU A 117 -35.45 -6.46 -8.23
CA LEU A 117 -36.37 -6.54 -9.37
C LEU A 117 -36.72 -5.19 -9.98
N LEU A 118 -36.54 -4.07 -9.25
CA LEU A 118 -36.67 -2.73 -9.82
C LEU A 118 -35.82 -2.54 -11.08
N GLY A 119 -34.65 -3.18 -11.17
CA GLY A 119 -33.71 -3.05 -12.29
C GLY A 119 -33.97 -4.00 -13.46
N LEU A 120 -34.83 -5.00 -13.26
CA LEU A 120 -35.09 -6.06 -14.25
C LEU A 120 -36.50 -5.97 -14.85
N LEU A 121 -37.46 -5.52 -14.06
CA LEU A 121 -38.84 -5.34 -14.49
C LEU A 121 -39.03 -3.98 -15.16
N ASN A 122 -40.09 -3.85 -15.97
CA ASN A 122 -40.39 -2.62 -16.67
C ASN A 122 -40.59 -1.44 -15.72
N GLU A 123 -39.86 -0.35 -15.95
CA GLU A 123 -39.88 0.86 -15.13
C GLU A 123 -41.24 1.59 -15.14
N PHE A 124 -42.15 1.26 -16.07
CA PHE A 124 -43.49 1.85 -16.15
C PHE A 124 -44.31 1.67 -14.86
N HIS A 125 -44.11 0.54 -14.16
CA HIS A 125 -44.81 0.22 -12.91
C HIS A 125 -44.17 0.85 -11.67
N GLN A 126 -43.01 1.51 -11.79
CA GLN A 126 -42.43 2.24 -10.67
C GLN A 126 -43.29 3.47 -10.35
N THR A 127 -43.89 3.49 -9.16
CA THR A 127 -44.56 4.67 -8.60
C THR A 127 -43.77 5.22 -7.41
N LYS A 128 -44.09 6.45 -6.99
CA LYS A 128 -43.43 7.08 -5.83
C LYS A 128 -43.60 6.24 -4.57
N GLU A 129 -44.80 5.68 -4.36
CA GLU A 129 -45.14 4.86 -3.20
C GLU A 129 -44.32 3.57 -3.17
N ILE A 130 -44.25 2.86 -4.31
CA ILE A 130 -43.48 1.62 -4.43
C ILE A 130 -42.00 1.88 -4.19
N VAL A 131 -41.44 2.90 -4.85
CA VAL A 131 -40.04 3.28 -4.66
C VAL A 131 -39.76 3.65 -3.21
N GLN A 132 -40.64 4.43 -2.57
CA GLN A 132 -40.48 4.83 -1.18
C GLN A 132 -40.44 3.62 -0.22
N GLU A 133 -41.33 2.65 -0.42
CA GLU A 133 -41.36 1.43 0.38
C GLU A 133 -40.14 0.54 0.13
N VAL A 134 -39.71 0.39 -1.12
CA VAL A 134 -38.52 -0.38 -1.48
C VAL A 134 -37.26 0.24 -0.85
N ILE A 135 -37.10 1.55 -0.93
CA ILE A 135 -35.96 2.27 -0.32
C ILE A 135 -35.95 2.11 1.20
N ASN A 136 -37.12 2.09 1.85
CA ASN A 136 -37.20 1.84 3.30
C ASN A 136 -36.70 0.45 3.71
N LYS A 137 -36.79 -0.55 2.81
CA LYS A 137 -36.29 -1.90 3.06
C LYS A 137 -34.84 -2.08 2.62
N GLN A 138 -34.49 -1.58 1.44
CA GLN A 138 -33.19 -1.75 0.82
C GLN A 138 -32.75 -0.41 0.17
N PRO A 139 -32.03 0.44 0.90
CA PRO A 139 -31.67 1.78 0.41
C PRO A 139 -30.84 1.76 -0.87
N LEU A 140 -29.94 0.79 -1.02
CA LEU A 140 -29.10 0.60 -2.22
C LEU A 140 -29.90 0.23 -3.48
N ALA A 141 -31.19 -0.10 -3.36
CA ALA A 141 -32.06 -0.27 -4.51
C ALA A 141 -32.27 1.04 -5.29
N LEU A 142 -31.86 2.19 -4.73
CA LEU A 142 -31.80 3.48 -5.44
C LEU A 142 -31.07 3.39 -6.78
N GLN A 143 -30.10 2.50 -6.92
CA GLN A 143 -29.39 2.28 -8.19
C GLN A 143 -30.33 1.88 -9.35
N TYR A 144 -31.45 1.22 -9.04
CA TYR A 144 -32.43 0.70 -10.00
C TYR A 144 -33.68 1.58 -10.18
N VAL A 145 -33.78 2.68 -9.44
CA VAL A 145 -34.91 3.61 -9.51
C VAL A 145 -34.82 4.45 -10.80
N ARG A 146 -35.95 4.68 -11.47
CA ARG A 146 -36.02 5.56 -12.64
C ARG A 146 -35.67 7.00 -12.27
N ASP A 147 -34.97 7.71 -13.15
CA ASP A 147 -34.34 9.00 -12.82
C ASP A 147 -35.32 10.11 -12.41
N ASP A 148 -36.53 10.14 -12.97
CA ASP A 148 -37.60 11.10 -12.60
C ASP A 148 -38.20 10.83 -11.21
N LEU A 149 -38.05 9.62 -10.68
CA LEU A 149 -38.44 9.24 -9.32
C LEU A 149 -37.29 9.44 -8.32
N LYS A 150 -36.05 9.64 -8.80
CA LYS A 150 -34.93 10.09 -7.98
C LYS A 150 -35.03 11.60 -7.78
N TYR A 151 -35.94 12.04 -6.91
CA TYR A 151 -35.97 13.43 -6.44
C TYR A 151 -35.38 13.53 -5.03
N PHE A 152 -35.15 14.77 -4.59
CA PHE A 152 -34.45 15.09 -3.34
C PHE A 152 -34.85 14.20 -2.16
N TYR A 153 -36.14 14.11 -1.82
CA TYR A 153 -36.60 13.37 -0.65
C TYR A 153 -36.36 11.85 -0.72
N ILE A 154 -36.46 11.24 -1.91
CA ILE A 154 -36.17 9.80 -2.07
C ILE A 154 -34.68 9.56 -1.89
N CYS A 155 -33.85 10.40 -2.50
CA CYS A 155 -32.39 10.32 -2.38
C CYS A 155 -31.95 10.55 -0.93
N GLN A 156 -32.46 11.61 -0.30
CA GLN A 156 -32.22 11.95 1.10
C GLN A 156 -32.58 10.76 2.01
N LYS A 157 -33.75 10.15 1.79
CA LYS A 157 -34.20 9.01 2.59
C LYS A 157 -33.28 7.80 2.41
N ALA A 158 -32.88 7.48 1.18
CA ALA A 158 -31.96 6.38 0.92
C ALA A 158 -30.62 6.60 1.65
N VAL A 159 -30.02 7.79 1.51
CA VAL A 159 -28.75 8.14 2.16
C VAL A 159 -28.87 8.13 3.69
N SER A 160 -30.00 8.58 4.25
CA SER A 160 -30.21 8.55 5.71
C SER A 160 -30.33 7.13 6.29
N LEU A 161 -30.68 6.15 5.46
CA LEU A 161 -30.77 4.75 5.87
C LEU A 161 -29.48 3.98 5.60
N ASP A 162 -28.74 4.36 4.55
CA ASP A 162 -27.44 3.82 4.19
C ASP A 162 -26.67 4.87 3.39
N TRP A 163 -25.61 5.43 3.98
CA TRP A 163 -24.85 6.52 3.37
C TRP A 163 -24.28 6.15 2.00
N ARG A 164 -23.99 4.86 1.76
CA ARG A 164 -23.45 4.34 0.49
C ARG A 164 -24.41 4.55 -0.68
N ALA A 165 -25.70 4.76 -0.41
CA ALA A 165 -26.67 5.11 -1.44
C ALA A 165 -26.34 6.43 -2.16
N ILE A 166 -25.47 7.27 -1.59
CA ILE A 166 -25.04 8.54 -2.20
C ILE A 166 -24.42 8.35 -3.59
N GLU A 167 -23.77 7.20 -3.83
CA GLU A 167 -23.18 6.84 -5.13
C GLU A 167 -24.22 6.78 -6.26
N PHE A 168 -25.50 6.52 -5.92
CA PHE A 168 -26.60 6.38 -6.87
C PHE A 168 -27.49 7.62 -6.96
N VAL A 169 -27.16 8.68 -6.22
CA VAL A 169 -27.86 9.95 -6.24
C VAL A 169 -27.46 10.72 -7.50
N PRO A 170 -28.42 11.26 -8.28
CA PRO A 170 -28.09 12.04 -9.47
C PRO A 170 -27.19 13.23 -9.12
N PRO A 171 -26.15 13.55 -9.92
CA PRO A 171 -25.23 14.63 -9.63
C PRO A 171 -25.92 15.99 -9.45
N ASN A 172 -27.04 16.26 -10.11
CA ASN A 172 -27.79 17.51 -9.93
C ASN A 172 -28.57 17.60 -8.61
N ILE A 173 -28.65 16.51 -7.84
CA ILE A 173 -29.41 16.42 -6.57
C ILE A 173 -28.49 16.41 -5.36
N ILE A 174 -27.24 15.94 -5.50
CA ILE A 174 -26.25 16.00 -4.42
C ILE A 174 -26.04 17.47 -4.02
N ASP A 175 -26.44 17.82 -2.81
CA ASP A 175 -26.25 19.14 -2.21
C ASP A 175 -25.65 18.99 -0.81
N SER A 176 -25.35 20.12 -0.15
CA SER A 176 -24.76 20.10 1.19
C SER A 176 -25.60 19.31 2.19
N LYS A 177 -26.93 19.31 2.06
CA LYS A 177 -27.82 18.58 2.98
C LYS A 177 -27.72 17.06 2.81
N ILE A 178 -27.64 16.55 1.59
CA ILE A 178 -27.40 15.11 1.36
C ILE A 178 -26.02 14.70 1.87
N ILE A 179 -25.01 15.55 1.66
CA ILE A 179 -23.64 15.29 2.13
C ILE A 179 -23.62 15.22 3.66
N GLU A 180 -24.23 16.19 4.36
CA GLU A 180 -24.28 16.18 5.83
C GLU A 180 -24.98 14.93 6.39
N ILE A 181 -26.05 14.46 5.76
CA ILE A 181 -26.73 13.22 6.18
C ILE A 181 -25.84 12.00 5.99
N ALA A 182 -25.08 11.93 4.89
CA ALA A 182 -24.14 10.82 4.68
C ALA A 182 -23.04 10.82 5.76
N LYS A 183 -22.52 12.00 6.13
CA LYS A 183 -21.45 12.17 7.13
C LYS A 183 -21.84 11.71 8.53
N GLU A 184 -23.13 11.70 8.88
CA GLU A 184 -23.62 11.23 10.18
C GLU A 184 -23.21 9.77 10.47
N SER A 185 -22.95 8.97 9.43
CA SER A 185 -22.44 7.61 9.58
C SER A 185 -20.94 7.59 9.92
N GLU A 186 -20.56 6.76 10.89
CA GLU A 186 -19.16 6.67 11.37
C GLU A 186 -18.18 6.16 10.31
N ASP A 187 -18.63 5.35 9.37
CA ASP A 187 -17.82 4.71 8.31
C ASP A 187 -17.93 5.42 6.94
N ALA A 188 -18.60 6.59 6.89
CA ALA A 188 -18.82 7.33 5.64
C ALA A 188 -17.56 8.03 5.10
N PHE A 189 -16.82 7.33 4.26
CA PHE A 189 -15.80 7.92 3.39
C PHE A 189 -16.42 8.37 2.06
N LEU A 190 -16.35 9.67 1.78
CA LEU A 190 -17.15 10.29 0.71
C LEU A 190 -16.32 10.94 -0.41
N LEU A 191 -15.00 11.08 -0.24
CA LEU A 191 -14.14 11.76 -1.21
C LEU A 191 -14.12 11.07 -2.58
N ASP A 192 -14.25 9.74 -2.63
CA ASP A 192 -14.32 8.97 -3.87
C ASP A 192 -15.73 8.86 -4.47
N LYS A 193 -16.77 9.30 -3.73
CA LYS A 193 -18.19 9.19 -4.15
C LYS A 193 -18.77 10.50 -4.66
N ILE A 194 -18.22 11.63 -4.24
CA ILE A 194 -18.75 12.96 -4.57
C ILE A 194 -17.81 13.68 -5.52
N ASP A 195 -18.38 14.38 -6.50
CA ASP A 195 -17.62 15.26 -7.38
C ASP A 195 -16.88 16.33 -6.57
N ARG A 196 -15.57 16.44 -6.77
CA ARG A 196 -14.68 17.39 -6.09
C ARG A 196 -15.18 18.84 -6.17
N SER A 197 -15.88 19.24 -7.22
CA SER A 197 -16.45 20.59 -7.36
C SER A 197 -17.48 20.95 -6.28
N LYS A 198 -17.96 19.96 -5.52
CA LYS A 198 -18.94 20.12 -4.44
C LYS A 198 -18.33 20.05 -3.05
N LEU A 199 -17.03 19.81 -2.96
CA LEU A 199 -16.31 19.61 -1.71
C LEU A 199 -15.38 20.81 -1.49
N ASP A 200 -15.37 21.34 -0.27
CA ASP A 200 -14.43 22.38 0.16
C ASP A 200 -13.23 21.79 0.90
N ALA A 201 -12.25 22.64 1.21
CA ALA A 201 -11.02 22.21 1.88
C ALA A 201 -11.29 21.63 3.29
N ASP A 202 -12.24 22.24 4.02
CA ASP A 202 -12.62 21.80 5.36
C ASP A 202 -13.16 20.36 5.34
N PHE A 203 -13.96 20.02 4.33
CA PHE A 203 -14.47 18.67 4.15
C PHE A 203 -13.35 17.64 3.90
N TYR A 204 -12.36 17.98 3.07
CA TYR A 204 -11.21 17.09 2.86
C TYR A 204 -10.41 16.89 4.15
N ILE A 205 -10.21 17.94 4.95
CA ILE A 205 -9.54 17.87 6.25
C ILE A 205 -10.30 16.93 7.18
N GLU A 206 -11.62 17.09 7.28
CA GLU A 206 -12.48 16.25 8.12
C GLU A 206 -12.37 14.77 7.72
N GLN A 207 -12.45 14.47 6.43
CA GLN A 207 -12.33 13.10 5.92
C GLN A 207 -10.93 12.52 6.12
N LEU A 208 -9.88 13.33 5.98
CA LEU A 208 -8.50 12.91 6.26
C LEU A 208 -8.28 12.61 7.76
N ILE A 209 -8.89 13.38 8.67
CA ILE A 209 -8.84 13.10 10.12
C ILE A 209 -9.51 11.77 10.42
N LYS A 210 -10.71 11.57 9.86
CA LYS A 210 -11.56 10.43 10.17
C LYS A 210 -11.07 9.15 9.50
N PHE A 211 -10.51 9.26 8.29
CA PHE A 211 -10.03 8.17 7.45
C PHE A 211 -8.63 8.52 6.91
N PRO A 212 -7.58 8.42 7.73
CA PRO A 212 -6.26 8.90 7.37
C PRO A 212 -5.68 8.17 6.16
N ILE A 213 -5.89 6.87 6.08
CA ILE A 213 -5.35 6.06 4.99
C ILE A 213 -6.10 6.33 3.70
N GLU A 214 -7.42 6.23 3.73
CA GLU A 214 -8.30 6.44 2.57
C GLU A 214 -8.20 7.89 2.08
N GLY A 215 -8.16 8.87 2.99
CA GLY A 215 -8.03 10.29 2.69
C GLY A 215 -6.69 10.63 2.04
N ALA A 216 -5.56 10.21 2.64
CA ALA A 216 -4.24 10.44 2.07
C ALA A 216 -4.08 9.72 0.72
N THR A 217 -4.57 8.48 0.64
CA THR A 217 -4.56 7.69 -0.60
C THR A 217 -5.40 8.35 -1.69
N HIS A 218 -6.60 8.82 -1.39
CA HIS A 218 -7.45 9.53 -2.34
C HIS A 218 -6.80 10.83 -2.82
N LEU A 219 -6.25 11.62 -1.90
CA LEU A 219 -5.58 12.87 -2.21
C LEU A 219 -4.42 12.66 -3.20
N ILE A 220 -3.55 11.68 -2.92
CA ILE A 220 -2.44 11.31 -3.79
C ILE A 220 -2.95 10.68 -5.09
N ALA A 221 -3.94 9.79 -5.03
CA ALA A 221 -4.49 9.12 -6.21
C ALA A 221 -5.06 10.13 -7.22
N ALA A 222 -5.85 11.09 -6.74
CA ALA A 222 -6.57 12.08 -7.55
C ALA A 222 -5.67 13.16 -8.16
N ASN A 223 -4.57 13.51 -7.49
CA ASN A 223 -3.74 14.66 -7.90
C ASN A 223 -2.34 14.28 -8.38
N LEU A 224 -1.78 13.14 -7.97
CA LEU A 224 -0.48 12.66 -8.46
C LEU A 224 -0.66 11.99 -9.82
N ILE A 225 -0.90 12.81 -10.83
CA ILE A 225 -1.09 12.46 -12.24
C ILE A 225 -0.11 13.34 -13.05
N PRO A 226 0.43 12.89 -14.20
CA PRO A 226 1.34 13.69 -15.04
C PRO A 226 0.62 14.89 -15.69
N ASN A 227 0.24 15.85 -14.86
CA ASN A 227 -0.43 17.09 -15.17
C ASN A 227 0.05 18.14 -14.14
N GLN A 228 0.75 19.17 -14.64
CA GLN A 228 1.36 20.18 -13.78
C GLN A 228 0.36 20.93 -12.90
N HIS A 229 -0.85 21.19 -13.42
CA HIS A 229 -1.88 21.86 -12.64
C HIS A 229 -2.33 21.00 -11.45
N ARG A 230 -2.52 19.69 -11.66
CA ARG A 230 -2.88 18.75 -10.58
C ARG A 230 -1.78 18.60 -9.53
N ILE A 231 -0.52 18.58 -9.95
CA ILE A 231 0.61 18.52 -9.01
C ILE A 231 0.68 19.81 -8.18
N ASN A 232 0.47 20.97 -8.80
CA ASN A 232 0.41 22.24 -8.06
C ASN A 232 -0.78 22.30 -7.09
N GLU A 233 -1.94 21.76 -7.47
CA GLU A 233 -3.09 21.61 -6.57
C GLU A 233 -2.76 20.71 -5.38
N LEU A 234 -2.05 19.58 -5.60
CA LEU A 234 -1.60 18.70 -4.52
C LEU A 234 -0.67 19.43 -3.56
N ILE A 235 0.31 20.15 -4.11
CA ILE A 235 1.27 20.92 -3.31
C ILE A 235 0.53 21.96 -2.48
N TYR A 236 -0.30 22.78 -3.12
CA TYR A 236 -1.11 23.79 -2.43
C TYR A 236 -1.98 23.17 -1.35
N PHE A 237 -2.63 22.04 -1.64
CA PHE A 237 -3.45 21.36 -0.66
C PHE A 237 -2.63 20.93 0.56
N ILE A 238 -1.51 20.21 0.36
CA ILE A 238 -0.64 19.76 1.46
C ILE A 238 -0.07 20.93 2.26
N GLU A 239 0.31 22.05 1.62
CA GLU A 239 0.87 23.22 2.31
C GLU A 239 -0.16 24.00 3.14
N ASN A 240 -1.42 24.02 2.73
CA ASN A 240 -2.49 24.74 3.43
C ASN A 240 -3.30 23.84 4.38
N LEU A 241 -2.91 22.58 4.53
CA LEU A 241 -3.39 21.74 5.60
C LEU A 241 -2.75 22.20 6.92
N ASP A 242 -3.37 23.16 7.61
CA ASP A 242 -2.90 23.79 8.86
C ASP A 242 -2.46 22.81 9.98
N SER A 243 -2.79 21.52 9.86
CA SER A 243 -2.52 20.47 10.85
C SER A 243 -1.59 19.34 10.39
N TYR A 244 -1.20 19.27 9.11
CA TYR A 244 -0.52 18.10 8.56
C TYR A 244 0.79 18.43 7.88
N SER A 245 1.86 17.79 8.34
CA SER A 245 3.11 17.77 7.60
C SER A 245 2.97 16.89 6.35
N PRO A 246 3.73 17.16 5.27
CA PRO A 246 3.87 16.22 4.15
C PRO A 246 4.17 14.79 4.61
N GLN A 247 4.89 14.66 5.73
CA GLN A 247 5.12 13.39 6.40
C GLN A 247 3.84 12.64 6.75
N TYR A 248 2.84 13.30 7.33
CA TYR A 248 1.58 12.64 7.67
C TYR A 248 0.89 12.05 6.44
N ILE A 249 0.89 12.77 5.31
CA ILE A 249 0.30 12.29 4.06
C ILE A 249 1.06 11.08 3.52
N PHE A 250 2.40 11.14 3.48
CA PHE A 250 3.20 10.01 2.98
C PHE A 250 3.16 8.79 3.90
N ASP A 251 3.14 8.99 5.22
CA ASP A 251 3.07 7.90 6.21
C ASP A 251 1.72 7.17 6.18
N ASN A 252 0.64 7.85 5.80
CA ASN A 252 -0.70 7.28 5.73
C ASN A 252 -1.16 6.93 4.29
N CYS A 253 -0.36 7.17 3.26
CA CYS A 253 -0.74 6.80 1.90
C CYS A 253 -0.52 5.29 1.65
N ASP A 254 -1.44 4.61 0.96
CA ASP A 254 -1.23 3.23 0.51
C ASP A 254 0.03 3.16 -0.37
N PRO A 255 1.06 2.39 0.04
CA PRO A 255 2.29 2.21 -0.75
C PRO A 255 2.04 1.78 -2.19
N LYS A 256 0.97 1.04 -2.48
CA LYS A 256 0.64 0.59 -3.84
C LYS A 256 0.33 1.76 -4.78
N VAL A 257 -0.26 2.84 -4.25
CA VAL A 257 -0.58 4.03 -5.04
C VAL A 257 0.69 4.83 -5.31
N LEU A 258 1.58 4.99 -4.31
CA LEU A 258 2.86 5.67 -4.48
C LEU A 258 3.80 4.93 -5.43
N MET A 259 3.81 3.60 -5.41
CA MET A 259 4.66 2.76 -6.27
C MET A 259 4.06 2.47 -7.65
N HIS A 260 2.91 3.04 -7.99
CA HIS A 260 2.30 2.77 -9.28
C HIS A 260 3.16 3.37 -10.40
N HIS A 261 3.63 2.53 -11.33
CA HIS A 261 4.54 2.93 -12.40
C HIS A 261 4.04 4.12 -13.24
N GLU A 262 2.73 4.23 -13.52
CA GLU A 262 2.15 5.36 -14.26
C GLU A 262 2.23 6.70 -13.51
N LYS A 263 2.47 6.68 -12.20
CA LYS A 263 2.60 7.89 -11.37
C LYS A 263 4.06 8.32 -11.21
N TYR A 264 5.02 7.53 -11.69
CA TYR A 264 6.45 7.77 -11.47
C TYR A 264 6.90 9.16 -11.93
N GLU A 265 6.56 9.56 -13.17
CA GLU A 265 6.95 10.87 -13.69
C GLU A 265 6.35 12.03 -12.88
N ALA A 266 5.08 11.90 -12.47
CA ALA A 266 4.41 12.88 -11.63
C ALA A 266 5.05 12.96 -10.24
N PHE A 267 5.49 11.82 -9.70
CA PHE A 267 6.17 11.73 -8.41
C PHE A 267 7.55 12.37 -8.43
N VAL A 268 8.35 12.11 -9.48
CA VAL A 268 9.63 12.79 -9.70
C VAL A 268 9.42 14.30 -9.88
N HIS A 269 8.40 14.70 -10.65
CA HIS A 269 8.09 16.12 -10.84
C HIS A 269 7.67 16.82 -9.54
N LEU A 270 6.86 16.17 -8.69
CA LEU A 270 6.49 16.69 -7.37
C LEU A 270 7.73 17.05 -6.54
N PHE A 271 8.68 16.12 -6.44
CA PHE A 271 9.89 16.37 -5.65
C PHE A 271 10.89 17.31 -6.31
N SER A 272 10.85 17.46 -7.63
CA SER A 272 11.60 18.54 -8.30
C SER A 272 11.12 19.94 -7.88
N GLN A 273 9.84 20.09 -7.50
CA GLN A 273 9.28 21.34 -6.98
C GLN A 273 9.41 21.46 -5.46
N LYS A 274 9.39 20.34 -4.73
CA LYS A 274 9.44 20.26 -3.26
C LYS A 274 10.50 19.26 -2.78
N PRO A 275 11.79 19.52 -3.01
CA PRO A 275 12.86 18.59 -2.65
C PRO A 275 12.95 18.34 -1.14
N GLU A 276 12.58 19.32 -0.31
CA GLU A 276 12.57 19.21 1.14
C GLU A 276 11.59 18.14 1.66
N TRP A 277 10.58 17.75 0.87
CA TRP A 277 9.64 16.70 1.26
C TRP A 277 10.21 15.29 1.15
N ILE A 278 11.32 15.11 0.42
CA ILE A 278 11.94 13.80 0.19
C ILE A 278 12.40 13.15 1.51
N VAL A 279 12.76 13.95 2.52
CA VAL A 279 13.18 13.44 3.85
C VAL A 279 12.07 12.69 4.58
N HIS A 280 10.81 12.92 4.19
CA HIS A 280 9.65 12.28 4.77
C HIS A 280 9.26 10.97 4.08
N LEU A 281 9.91 10.64 2.95
CA LEU A 281 9.66 9.38 2.27
C LEU A 281 10.31 8.22 3.01
N GLN A 282 9.61 7.09 3.01
CA GLN A 282 10.24 5.83 3.37
C GLN A 282 11.35 5.49 2.36
N PRO A 283 12.47 4.90 2.80
CA PRO A 283 13.63 4.63 1.94
C PRO A 283 13.30 3.80 0.69
N CYS A 284 12.31 2.91 0.76
CA CYS A 284 11.86 2.09 -0.38
C CYS A 284 11.28 2.90 -1.55
N PHE A 285 10.78 4.12 -1.30
CA PHE A 285 10.22 4.99 -2.35
C PHE A 285 11.28 5.91 -2.98
N ILE A 286 12.48 5.96 -2.41
CA ILE A 286 13.55 6.84 -2.88
C ILE A 286 14.31 6.13 -4.00
N THR A 287 13.85 6.40 -5.22
CA THR A 287 14.53 5.96 -6.45
C THR A 287 15.78 6.80 -6.71
N LYS A 288 16.59 6.39 -7.69
CA LYS A 288 17.78 7.13 -8.12
C LYS A 288 17.45 8.59 -8.46
N ASP A 289 16.47 8.84 -9.31
CA ASP A 289 16.15 10.20 -9.76
C ASP A 289 15.68 11.09 -8.60
N ILE A 290 14.88 10.54 -7.68
CA ILE A 290 14.43 11.25 -6.47
C ILE A 290 15.62 11.54 -5.55
N PHE A 291 16.54 10.59 -5.38
CA PHE A 291 17.75 10.77 -4.60
C PHE A 291 18.65 11.86 -5.21
N GLU A 292 18.82 11.89 -6.54
CA GLU A 292 19.57 12.92 -7.24
C GLU A 292 18.98 14.32 -7.04
N ILE A 293 17.65 14.45 -7.16
CA ILE A 293 16.95 15.70 -6.84
C ILE A 293 17.24 16.15 -5.40
N ALA A 294 17.18 15.22 -4.43
CA ALA A 294 17.43 15.54 -3.03
C ALA A 294 18.83 16.13 -2.83
N ILE A 295 19.87 15.41 -3.27
CA ILE A 295 21.26 15.79 -2.98
C ILE A 295 21.72 17.02 -3.77
N GLN A 296 21.11 17.30 -4.92
CA GLN A 296 21.33 18.54 -5.67
C GLN A 296 20.77 19.77 -4.95
N ASN A 297 19.80 19.58 -4.05
CA ASN A 297 19.17 20.63 -3.26
C ASN A 297 19.60 20.60 -1.78
N ASP A 298 20.75 19.99 -1.47
CA ASP A 298 21.26 19.82 -0.09
C ASP A 298 20.29 19.09 0.86
N VAL A 299 19.44 18.23 0.32
CA VAL A 299 18.54 17.35 1.07
C VAL A 299 19.12 15.94 1.11
N TYR A 300 19.30 15.39 2.31
CA TYR A 300 19.99 14.12 2.52
C TYR A 300 19.04 13.12 3.22
N PRO A 301 18.22 12.37 2.47
CA PRO A 301 17.32 11.39 3.07
C PRO A 301 18.09 10.24 3.70
N LYS A 302 17.58 9.71 4.80
CA LYS A 302 18.18 8.56 5.49
C LYS A 302 17.78 7.28 4.78
N LEU A 303 18.76 6.59 4.17
CA LEU A 303 18.56 5.35 3.45
C LEU A 303 18.98 4.12 4.26
N GLU A 304 18.36 2.97 4.01
CA GLU A 304 18.82 1.70 4.56
C GLU A 304 19.97 1.11 3.73
N SER A 305 20.66 0.10 4.29
CA SER A 305 21.84 -0.51 3.65
C SER A 305 21.55 -1.04 2.25
N PHE A 306 20.37 -1.61 2.01
CA PHE A 306 20.02 -2.18 0.70
C PHE A 306 19.67 -1.11 -0.35
N ASN A 307 19.23 0.08 0.07
CA ASN A 307 18.92 1.18 -0.85
C ASN A 307 20.17 1.79 -1.48
N TRP A 308 21.32 1.71 -0.80
CA TRP A 308 22.61 2.18 -1.31
C TRP A 308 23.15 1.29 -2.44
N THR A 309 22.46 1.23 -3.57
CA THR A 309 22.87 0.50 -4.78
C THR A 309 24.12 1.13 -5.41
N GLY A 310 24.73 0.43 -6.37
CA GLY A 310 25.88 0.98 -7.12
C GLY A 310 25.55 2.30 -7.82
N GLU A 311 24.32 2.46 -8.30
CA GLU A 311 23.84 3.70 -8.92
C GLU A 311 23.69 4.84 -7.92
N ILE A 312 23.04 4.61 -6.77
CA ILE A 312 22.91 5.62 -5.70
C ILE A 312 24.28 6.06 -5.20
N ILE A 313 25.21 5.12 -5.01
CA ILE A 313 26.60 5.43 -4.61
C ILE A 313 27.31 6.26 -5.70
N ALA A 314 27.11 5.94 -6.97
CA ALA A 314 27.68 6.71 -8.08
C ALA A 314 27.12 8.13 -8.08
N SER A 315 25.79 8.29 -7.97
CA SER A 315 25.13 9.60 -7.93
C SER A 315 25.58 10.45 -6.73
N ALA A 316 25.68 9.85 -5.54
CA ALA A 316 26.23 10.52 -4.36
C ALA A 316 27.66 11.01 -4.61
N TYR A 317 28.50 10.19 -5.25
CA TYR A 317 29.88 10.57 -5.54
C TYR A 317 30.00 11.69 -6.58
N THR A 318 29.19 11.64 -7.64
CA THR A 318 29.30 12.56 -8.77
C THR A 318 28.60 13.89 -8.55
N LEU A 319 27.45 13.89 -7.88
CA LEU A 319 26.62 15.08 -7.72
C LEU A 319 26.92 15.83 -6.43
N ASN A 320 26.96 15.15 -5.28
CA ASN A 320 27.21 15.78 -3.99
C ASN A 320 27.72 14.77 -2.94
N LYS A 321 29.03 14.80 -2.68
CA LYS A 321 29.70 13.81 -1.81
C LYS A 321 29.26 13.90 -0.35
N LYS A 322 28.65 15.00 0.09
CA LYS A 322 28.06 15.12 1.45
C LYS A 322 26.97 14.09 1.71
N ALA A 323 26.34 13.53 0.67
CA ALA A 323 25.35 12.47 0.81
C ALA A 323 25.88 11.23 1.55
N PHE A 324 27.19 10.99 1.53
CA PHE A 324 27.82 9.89 2.26
C PHE A 324 27.76 10.02 3.79
N ARG A 325 27.31 11.15 4.34
CA ARG A 325 27.10 11.33 5.79
C ARG A 325 26.19 10.28 6.44
N TYR A 326 25.32 9.63 5.65
CA TYR A 326 24.42 8.58 6.10
C TYR A 326 24.73 7.20 5.50
N LEU A 327 25.87 7.03 4.82
CA LEU A 327 26.26 5.76 4.20
C LEU A 327 26.53 4.69 5.28
N PRO A 328 25.81 3.57 5.34
CA PRO A 328 26.07 2.52 6.31
C PRO A 328 27.45 1.87 6.14
N TYR A 329 28.08 1.47 7.25
CA TYR A 329 29.42 0.87 7.27
C TYR A 329 29.59 -0.31 6.29
N ASN A 330 28.61 -1.22 6.26
CA ASN A 330 28.61 -2.38 5.37
C ASN A 330 28.57 -2.04 3.86
N ARG A 331 28.31 -0.77 3.50
CA ARG A 331 28.36 -0.26 2.12
C ARG A 331 29.64 0.52 1.80
N LEU A 332 30.48 0.82 2.79
CA LEU A 332 31.74 1.54 2.62
C LEU A 332 32.64 0.91 1.55
N LYS A 333 32.79 -0.42 1.57
CA LYS A 333 33.59 -1.17 0.60
C LYS A 333 33.09 -1.02 -0.85
N SER A 334 31.80 -0.72 -1.04
CA SER A 334 31.20 -0.51 -2.37
C SER A 334 31.52 0.88 -2.96
N VAL A 335 31.98 1.82 -2.14
CA VAL A 335 32.41 3.15 -2.60
C VAL A 335 33.80 3.08 -3.23
N GLY A 336 34.71 2.31 -2.63
CA GLY A 336 36.10 2.17 -3.06
C GLY A 336 37.04 3.19 -2.41
N ALA A 337 38.26 2.77 -2.09
CA ALA A 337 39.24 3.56 -1.32
C ALA A 337 39.56 4.90 -1.98
N ASP A 338 39.85 4.91 -3.30
CA ASP A 338 40.17 6.14 -4.03
C ASP A 338 39.06 7.19 -3.94
N ARG A 339 37.79 6.74 -4.05
CA ARG A 339 36.63 7.63 -3.94
C ARG A 339 36.48 8.16 -2.52
N ILE A 340 36.71 7.32 -1.50
CA ILE A 340 36.68 7.73 -0.09
C ILE A 340 37.76 8.79 0.18
N VAL A 341 38.99 8.57 -0.29
CA VAL A 341 40.10 9.53 -0.16
C VAL A 341 39.73 10.88 -0.80
N GLN A 342 39.17 10.86 -2.01
CA GLN A 342 38.71 12.08 -2.69
C GLN A 342 37.55 12.77 -1.96
N THR A 343 36.60 12.00 -1.42
CA THR A 343 35.51 12.51 -0.58
C THR A 343 36.05 13.22 0.67
N VAL A 344 37.00 12.62 1.37
CA VAL A 344 37.61 13.22 2.57
C VAL A 344 38.38 14.49 2.22
N ALA A 345 39.13 14.48 1.11
CA ALA A 345 39.86 15.66 0.63
C ALA A 345 38.92 16.85 0.37
N GLU A 346 37.79 16.59 -0.29
CA GLU A 346 36.75 17.60 -0.54
C GLU A 346 36.10 18.09 0.76
N ALA A 347 35.78 17.16 1.67
CA ALA A 347 35.19 17.48 2.96
C ALA A 347 36.04 18.41 3.82
N ILE A 348 37.36 18.23 3.78
CA ILE A 348 38.31 19.12 4.46
C ILE A 348 38.31 20.50 3.77
N LYS A 349 38.45 20.52 2.44
CA LYS A 349 38.50 21.75 1.64
C LYS A 349 37.26 22.63 1.85
N GLU A 350 36.10 22.01 1.96
CA GLU A 350 34.80 22.69 2.08
C GLU A 350 34.28 22.79 3.52
N GLY A 351 35.01 22.28 4.52
CA GLY A 351 34.71 22.48 5.93
C GLY A 351 33.53 21.67 6.48
N TRP A 352 33.28 20.47 5.95
CA TRP A 352 32.22 19.57 6.42
C TRP A 352 32.72 18.19 6.86
N ILE A 353 34.02 18.07 7.13
CA ILE A 353 34.67 16.83 7.56
C ILE A 353 34.00 16.13 8.75
N ASP A 354 33.49 16.89 9.72
CA ASP A 354 32.83 16.36 10.93
C ASP A 354 31.45 15.75 10.64
N GLN A 355 30.89 15.97 9.45
CA GLN A 355 29.64 15.34 9.02
C GLN A 355 29.85 13.94 8.44
N LEU A 356 31.09 13.57 8.09
CA LEU A 356 31.38 12.24 7.58
C LEU A 356 31.35 11.22 8.73
N PRO A 357 30.86 9.99 8.47
CA PRO A 357 30.92 8.95 9.47
C PRO A 357 32.39 8.61 9.78
N LYS A 358 32.73 8.42 11.05
CA LYS A 358 34.12 8.12 11.47
C LYS A 358 34.76 6.93 10.75
N TYR A 359 33.99 5.95 10.27
CA TYR A 359 34.55 4.84 9.48
C TYR A 359 34.97 5.23 8.05
N PHE A 360 34.82 6.48 7.63
CA PHE A 360 35.44 7.00 6.39
C PHE A 360 36.94 7.25 6.54
N PHE A 361 37.44 7.38 7.76
CA PHE A 361 38.87 7.52 8.04
C PHE A 361 39.52 6.14 8.06
N ILE A 362 39.55 5.50 6.88
CA ILE A 362 40.16 4.20 6.62
C ILE A 362 41.68 4.30 6.56
N ASP A 363 42.38 3.17 6.56
CA ASP A 363 43.84 3.11 6.47
C ASP A 363 44.39 3.92 5.29
N GLU A 364 43.77 3.83 4.11
CA GLU A 364 44.16 4.58 2.91
C GLU A 364 44.02 6.09 3.06
N VAL A 365 43.15 6.58 3.96
CA VAL A 365 42.99 8.01 4.28
C VAL A 365 43.99 8.42 5.35
N VAL A 366 44.07 7.66 6.43
CA VAL A 366 44.91 7.91 7.61
C VAL A 366 46.41 7.92 7.23
N ASN A 367 46.82 7.02 6.34
CA ASN A 367 48.19 6.89 5.87
C ASN A 367 48.50 7.71 4.62
N ASN A 368 47.53 8.43 4.05
CA ASN A 368 47.73 9.25 2.86
C ASN A 368 48.70 10.42 3.15
N GLU A 369 49.83 10.46 2.45
CA GLU A 369 50.85 11.50 2.66
C GLU A 369 50.35 12.90 2.25
N GLU A 370 49.53 13.00 1.20
CA GLU A 370 49.02 14.26 0.68
C GLU A 370 47.98 14.88 1.63
N LEU A 371 47.11 14.05 2.22
CA LEU A 371 46.05 14.51 3.14
C LEU A 371 46.54 14.76 4.56
N ARG A 372 47.71 14.24 4.94
CA ARG A 372 48.18 14.25 6.33
C ARG A 372 48.17 15.64 6.95
N GLN A 373 48.71 16.66 6.27
CA GLN A 373 48.76 18.02 6.81
C GLN A 373 47.37 18.63 6.96
N SER A 374 46.49 18.40 5.99
CA SER A 374 45.11 18.86 6.03
C SER A 374 44.33 18.19 7.18
N LEU A 375 44.52 16.89 7.39
CA LEU A 375 43.89 16.14 8.48
C LEU A 375 44.36 16.61 9.86
N LEU A 376 45.65 16.95 10.03
CA LEU A 376 46.16 17.52 11.29
C LEU A 376 45.46 18.83 11.66
N GLY A 377 45.10 19.65 10.68
CA GLY A 377 44.41 20.92 10.91
C GLY A 377 42.89 20.80 11.05
N SER A 378 42.29 19.72 10.53
CA SER A 378 40.83 19.59 10.41
C SER A 378 40.23 18.49 11.27
N ARG A 379 41.03 17.56 11.81
CA ARG A 379 40.53 16.44 12.62
C ARG A 379 41.35 16.29 13.91
N GLU A 380 40.75 16.72 15.02
CA GLU A 380 41.41 16.77 16.32
C GLU A 380 41.85 15.39 16.82
N SER A 381 41.04 14.34 16.61
CA SER A 381 41.37 12.96 16.98
C SER A 381 42.67 12.49 16.33
N PHE A 382 42.78 12.70 15.03
CA PHE A 382 43.95 12.35 14.24
C PHE A 382 45.17 13.16 14.68
N ALA A 383 45.02 14.47 14.86
CA ALA A 383 46.09 15.35 15.31
C ALA A 383 46.64 14.95 16.68
N TYR A 384 45.77 14.62 17.62
CA TYR A 384 46.15 14.16 18.94
C TYR A 384 46.94 12.85 18.89
N LEU A 385 46.43 11.86 18.15
CA LEU A 385 47.06 10.53 18.02
C LEU A 385 48.45 10.60 17.39
N ILE A 386 48.64 11.44 16.37
CA ILE A 386 49.93 11.60 15.70
C ILE A 386 50.94 12.38 16.56
N THR A 387 50.50 13.41 17.29
CA THR A 387 51.42 14.31 18.02
C THR A 387 51.77 13.84 19.43
N GLN A 388 50.88 13.11 20.11
CA GLN A 388 51.04 12.69 21.51
C GLN A 388 51.31 11.19 21.68
N ALA A 389 51.69 10.49 20.61
CA ALA A 389 51.85 9.04 20.59
C ALA A 389 52.77 8.46 21.68
N ASP A 390 53.74 9.25 22.18
CA ASP A 390 54.73 8.80 23.17
C ASP A 390 54.34 9.12 24.63
N LYS A 391 53.37 10.00 24.86
CA LYS A 391 52.85 10.38 26.19
C LYS A 391 51.33 10.57 26.16
N LEU A 392 50.62 9.47 25.89
CA LEU A 392 49.17 9.46 25.81
C LEU A 392 48.50 9.74 27.16
N ASP A 393 47.63 10.73 27.17
CA ASP A 393 46.67 10.96 28.25
C ASP A 393 45.36 10.25 27.87
N TRP A 394 45.10 9.13 28.56
CA TRP A 394 43.92 8.31 28.32
C TRP A 394 42.60 9.03 28.59
N ASP A 395 42.56 9.96 29.55
CA ASP A 395 41.34 10.68 29.90
C ASP A 395 41.03 11.75 28.85
N GLN A 396 42.07 12.30 28.22
CA GLN A 396 41.93 13.17 27.05
C GLN A 396 41.55 12.37 25.80
N LEU A 397 42.19 11.21 25.53
CA LEU A 397 41.86 10.36 24.38
C LEU A 397 40.40 9.91 24.40
N GLN A 398 39.88 9.60 25.60
CA GLN A 398 38.48 9.22 25.78
C GLN A 398 37.52 10.27 25.23
N LYS A 399 37.91 11.55 25.13
CA LYS A 399 37.04 12.62 24.61
C LYS A 399 36.84 12.54 23.10
N PHE A 400 37.81 11.99 22.37
CA PHE A 400 37.80 11.97 20.90
C PHE A 400 36.94 10.84 20.31
N ASP A 401 36.42 11.09 19.10
CA ASP A 401 35.68 10.10 18.31
C ASP A 401 36.55 9.52 17.18
N CYS A 402 37.36 8.51 17.55
CA CYS A 402 38.31 7.89 16.62
C CYS A 402 37.68 6.77 15.80
N SER A 403 38.13 6.62 14.56
CA SER A 403 37.92 5.46 13.69
C SER A 403 38.75 4.25 14.14
N ILE A 404 38.48 3.08 13.55
CA ILE A 404 39.30 1.88 13.77
C ILE A 404 40.75 2.12 13.35
N ASP A 405 40.98 2.72 12.19
CA ASP A 405 42.32 2.95 11.66
C ASP A 405 43.05 4.06 12.42
N GLU A 406 42.33 5.05 12.95
CA GLU A 406 42.90 5.99 13.91
C GLU A 406 43.34 5.29 15.20
N TYR A 407 42.52 4.40 15.77
CA TYR A 407 42.95 3.63 16.95
C TYR A 407 44.17 2.74 16.71
N ARG A 408 44.40 2.29 15.46
CA ARG A 408 45.60 1.52 15.10
C ARG A 408 46.90 2.34 15.14
N LEU A 409 46.81 3.67 15.13
CA LEU A 409 47.97 4.55 15.30
C LEU A 409 48.54 4.50 16.72
N LEU A 410 47.78 3.99 17.70
CA LEU A 410 48.24 3.86 19.08
C LEU A 410 49.43 2.91 19.17
N LYS A 411 50.51 3.38 19.78
CA LYS A 411 51.70 2.57 20.09
C LYS A 411 51.55 1.72 21.35
N GLN A 412 50.48 1.92 22.12
CA GLN A 412 50.21 1.26 23.40
C GLN A 412 48.74 0.82 23.45
N SER A 413 48.48 -0.35 24.03
CA SER A 413 47.11 -0.82 24.25
C SER A 413 46.40 -0.02 25.34
N ILE A 414 45.08 0.14 25.21
CA ILE A 414 44.24 0.76 26.23
C ILE A 414 44.30 -0.11 27.51
N PRO A 415 44.54 0.49 28.70
CA PRO A 415 44.57 -0.23 29.96
C PRO A 415 43.27 -0.99 30.22
N THR A 416 43.38 -2.24 30.72
CA THR A 416 42.24 -3.14 30.94
C THR A 416 41.17 -2.54 31.87
N ASP A 417 41.59 -1.77 32.88
CA ASP A 417 40.70 -1.07 33.82
C ASP A 417 39.88 0.05 33.15
N LYS A 418 40.35 0.60 32.03
CA LYS A 418 39.65 1.64 31.25
C LYS A 418 38.85 1.08 30.06
N ALA A 419 39.05 -0.19 29.68
CA ALA A 419 38.46 -0.78 28.48
C ALA A 419 36.92 -0.72 28.45
N ALA A 420 36.25 -0.93 29.59
CA ALA A 420 34.79 -0.86 29.65
C ALA A 420 34.26 0.53 29.26
N ILE A 421 34.87 1.58 29.82
CA ILE A 421 34.49 2.97 29.61
C ILE A 421 34.75 3.39 28.15
N PHE A 422 35.89 2.98 27.60
CA PHE A 422 36.22 3.22 26.19
C PHE A 422 35.25 2.53 25.24
N PHE A 423 34.90 1.27 25.52
CA PHE A 423 34.02 0.49 24.65
C PHE A 423 32.58 1.02 24.64
N GLU A 424 32.06 1.40 25.81
CA GLU A 424 30.72 1.98 25.96
C GLU A 424 30.58 3.27 25.15
N LYS A 425 31.61 4.12 25.17
CA LYS A 425 31.62 5.35 24.38
C LYS A 425 31.89 5.08 22.90
N ASN A 426 32.85 4.22 22.58
CA ASN A 426 33.31 3.99 21.22
C ASN A 426 33.70 2.52 21.01
N VAL A 427 32.82 1.77 20.36
CA VAL A 427 33.00 0.33 20.04
C VAL A 427 34.29 0.07 19.25
N GLU A 428 34.72 1.03 18.44
CA GLU A 428 35.94 1.00 17.62
C GLU A 428 37.21 0.86 18.46
N SER A 429 37.19 1.32 19.72
CA SER A 429 38.31 1.19 20.66
C SER A 429 38.71 -0.26 20.94
N TYR A 430 37.82 -1.23 20.66
CA TYR A 430 38.08 -2.66 20.76
C TYR A 430 39.39 -3.08 20.07
N ILE A 431 39.74 -2.46 18.94
CA ILE A 431 40.95 -2.79 18.19
C ILE A 431 42.23 -2.51 18.99
N ALA A 432 42.17 -1.54 19.90
CA ALA A 432 43.29 -1.10 20.73
C ALA A 432 43.34 -1.77 22.11
N PHE A 433 42.46 -2.72 22.39
CA PHE A 433 42.45 -3.46 23.65
C PHE A 433 43.51 -4.56 23.68
N THR A 434 44.00 -4.86 24.89
CA THR A 434 44.71 -6.12 25.17
C THR A 434 43.76 -7.31 24.97
N ASP A 435 44.31 -8.49 24.69
CA ASP A 435 43.48 -9.69 24.47
C ASP A 435 42.61 -10.02 25.70
N ASP A 436 43.12 -9.83 26.92
CA ASP A 436 42.36 -10.01 28.18
C ASP A 436 41.14 -9.09 28.29
N ALA A 437 41.19 -7.91 27.67
CA ALA A 437 40.10 -6.94 27.67
C ALA A 437 39.05 -7.23 26.57
N LYS A 438 39.34 -8.12 25.61
CA LYS A 438 38.44 -8.50 24.51
C LYS A 438 37.51 -9.66 24.88
N THR A 439 36.62 -9.38 25.83
CA THR A 439 35.56 -10.33 26.26
C THR A 439 34.64 -10.74 25.10
N ILE A 440 33.95 -11.88 25.25
CA ILE A 440 32.99 -12.40 24.27
C ILE A 440 31.89 -11.37 23.94
N ASP A 441 31.27 -10.76 24.95
CA ASP A 441 30.18 -9.79 24.76
C ASP A 441 30.62 -8.57 23.92
N ARG A 442 31.79 -8.01 24.23
CA ARG A 442 32.37 -6.92 23.44
C ARG A 442 32.69 -7.36 22.02
N THR A 443 33.16 -8.59 21.84
CA THR A 443 33.47 -9.17 20.52
C THR A 443 32.21 -9.30 19.67
N GLU A 444 31.11 -9.80 20.24
CA GLU A 444 29.81 -9.87 19.57
C GLU A 444 29.31 -8.49 19.13
N ILE A 445 29.33 -7.50 20.03
CA ILE A 445 28.91 -6.13 19.73
C ILE A 445 29.81 -5.49 18.65
N PHE A 446 31.12 -5.67 18.76
CA PHE A 446 32.09 -5.14 17.80
C PHE A 446 31.90 -5.73 16.42
N LEU A 447 31.82 -7.06 16.30
CA LEU A 447 31.66 -7.73 15.00
C LEU A 447 30.27 -7.52 14.39
N LYS A 448 29.24 -7.25 15.20
CA LYS A 448 27.92 -6.82 14.69
C LYS A 448 28.02 -5.51 13.90
N LYS A 449 28.83 -4.56 14.38
CA LYS A 449 29.07 -3.27 13.71
C LYS A 449 30.14 -3.36 12.62
N TYR A 450 31.19 -4.13 12.87
CA TYR A 450 32.43 -4.20 12.07
C TYR A 450 32.80 -5.65 11.67
N PRO A 451 31.97 -6.34 10.87
CA PRO A 451 32.18 -7.77 10.56
C PRO A 451 33.48 -8.06 9.78
N SER A 452 34.00 -7.07 9.04
CA SER A 452 35.28 -7.18 8.32
C SER A 452 36.49 -7.32 9.23
N GLN A 453 36.34 -6.99 10.51
CA GLN A 453 37.41 -6.98 11.49
C GLN A 453 37.51 -8.30 12.26
N VAL A 454 36.92 -9.39 11.74
CA VAL A 454 36.97 -10.72 12.39
C VAL A 454 38.39 -11.17 12.73
N ARG A 455 39.39 -10.79 11.92
CA ARG A 455 40.80 -11.12 12.17
C ARG A 455 41.44 -10.36 13.33
N SER A 456 40.75 -9.36 13.88
CA SER A 456 41.22 -8.52 14.97
C SER A 456 40.86 -9.05 16.37
N ILE A 457 40.07 -10.13 16.44
CA ILE A 457 39.73 -10.80 17.71
C ILE A 457 40.92 -11.67 18.19
N PRO A 458 41.00 -12.03 19.48
CA PRO A 458 42.10 -12.85 20.00
C PRO A 458 42.27 -14.17 19.25
N ARG A 459 43.51 -14.65 19.11
CA ARG A 459 43.80 -15.91 18.39
C ARG A 459 43.11 -17.11 19.04
N GLU A 460 43.06 -17.15 20.36
CA GLU A 460 42.36 -18.20 21.11
C GLU A 460 40.86 -18.23 20.78
N THR A 461 40.23 -17.06 20.65
CA THR A 461 38.84 -16.90 20.21
C THR A 461 38.65 -17.41 18.78
N GLN A 462 39.57 -17.08 17.85
CA GLN A 462 39.50 -17.54 16.45
C GLN A 462 39.63 -19.07 16.32
N GLN A 463 40.43 -19.69 17.19
CA GLN A 463 40.64 -21.16 17.20
C GLN A 463 39.53 -21.92 17.92
N ASN A 464 38.70 -21.24 18.70
CA ASN A 464 37.56 -21.84 19.37
C ASN A 464 36.38 -21.98 18.40
N HIS A 465 36.25 -23.16 17.78
CA HIS A 465 35.21 -23.45 16.78
C HIS A 465 33.78 -23.25 17.30
N VAL A 466 33.50 -23.60 18.56
CA VAL A 466 32.16 -23.43 19.19
C VAL A 466 31.81 -21.95 19.34
N LEU A 467 32.78 -21.13 19.74
CA LEU A 467 32.55 -19.69 19.88
C LEU A 467 32.42 -19.01 18.51
N MET A 468 33.27 -19.38 17.56
CA MET A 468 33.24 -18.85 16.21
C MET A 468 31.95 -19.21 15.46
N SER A 469 31.43 -20.44 15.61
CA SER A 469 30.15 -20.82 15.00
C SER A 469 29.02 -19.93 15.52
N LYS A 470 28.96 -19.72 16.85
CA LYS A 470 27.98 -18.82 17.48
C LYS A 470 28.11 -17.38 16.99
N LEU A 471 29.33 -16.86 16.84
CA LEU A 471 29.56 -15.51 16.29
C LEU A 471 29.04 -15.40 14.85
N ILE A 472 29.28 -16.41 14.01
CA ILE A 472 28.81 -16.45 12.61
C ILE A 472 27.28 -16.60 12.54
N GLU A 473 26.67 -17.42 13.37
CA GLU A 473 25.21 -17.56 13.46
C GLU A 473 24.55 -16.25 13.85
N ASN A 474 25.11 -15.54 14.83
CA ASN A 474 24.63 -14.25 15.29
C ASN A 474 24.84 -13.11 14.28
N ASN A 475 25.88 -13.22 13.44
CA ASN A 475 26.11 -12.27 12.35
C ASN A 475 26.67 -12.98 11.11
N PRO A 476 25.81 -13.48 10.21
CA PRO A 476 26.23 -14.24 9.04
C PRO A 476 27.13 -13.45 8.08
N ILE A 477 27.14 -12.11 8.15
CA ILE A 477 27.99 -11.25 7.31
C ILE A 477 29.49 -11.51 7.59
N ILE A 478 29.85 -11.96 8.80
CA ILE A 478 31.23 -12.32 9.16
C ILE A 478 31.81 -13.36 8.19
N SER A 479 31.00 -14.33 7.77
CA SER A 479 31.41 -15.38 6.82
C SER A 479 32.01 -14.83 5.52
N ARG A 480 31.64 -13.63 5.09
CA ARG A 480 32.20 -13.01 3.87
C ARG A 480 33.66 -12.60 3.99
N TYR A 481 34.21 -12.63 5.20
CA TYR A 481 35.59 -12.24 5.52
C TYR A 481 36.44 -13.42 6.01
N LEU A 482 35.91 -14.63 5.90
CA LEU A 482 36.59 -15.89 6.18
C LEU A 482 36.75 -16.68 4.89
N GLU A 483 37.78 -17.52 4.82
CA GLU A 483 37.96 -18.42 3.70
C GLU A 483 36.90 -19.53 3.75
N PRO A 484 36.41 -20.02 2.59
CA PRO A 484 35.40 -21.09 2.56
C PRO A 484 35.79 -22.32 3.37
N GLN A 485 37.07 -22.71 3.35
CA GLN A 485 37.58 -23.86 4.11
C GLN A 485 37.49 -23.65 5.62
N GLU A 486 37.80 -22.44 6.11
CA GLU A 486 37.72 -22.10 7.53
C GLU A 486 36.27 -22.19 8.03
N ILE A 487 35.31 -21.75 7.22
CA ILE A 487 33.89 -21.84 7.57
C ILE A 487 33.48 -23.32 7.72
N VAL A 488 33.87 -24.18 6.79
CA VAL A 488 33.58 -25.62 6.87
C VAL A 488 34.21 -26.24 8.12
N GLU A 489 35.47 -25.92 8.43
CA GLU A 489 36.16 -26.41 9.62
C GLU A 489 35.48 -25.96 10.91
N ILE A 490 35.08 -24.68 11.01
CA ILE A 490 34.37 -24.12 12.17
C ILE A 490 33.09 -24.91 12.44
N PHE A 491 32.23 -25.11 11.43
CA PHE A 491 30.96 -25.80 11.64
C PHE A 491 31.10 -27.32 11.80
N SER A 492 32.15 -27.93 11.24
CA SER A 492 32.39 -29.38 11.39
C SER A 492 32.88 -29.75 12.79
N ASN A 493 33.66 -28.85 13.41
CA ASN A 493 34.29 -29.07 14.72
C ASN A 493 33.56 -28.35 15.88
N ALA A 494 32.44 -27.69 15.61
CA ALA A 494 31.62 -27.02 16.64
C ALA A 494 30.56 -27.92 17.30
N ASN A 495 30.37 -29.15 16.78
CA ASN A 495 29.38 -30.12 17.28
C ASN A 495 29.89 -30.98 18.43
#